data_AF-A0A1X0QTK8-F1
#
_entry.id   AF-A0A1X0QTK8-F1
#
_cell.length_a   1.000
_cell.length_b   1.000
_cell.length_c   1.000
_cell.angle_alpha   90.00
_cell.angle_beta   90.00
_cell.angle_gamma   90.00
#
_symmetry.space_group_name_H-M   'P 1'
#
loop_
_entity.id
_entity.type
_entity.pdbx_description
1 polymer ?
#
loop_
_entity_poly.entity_id
_entity_poly.type
_entity_poly.pdbx_seq_one_letter_code
_entity_poly.pdbx_strand_id
1 'polypeptide(L)'
;MSFQIFYEDGHGNAVDEYGRPEPMDYIIDEERYALETVSSHTQYLYNQPQENNFDVGSVADENAKGDPDVCMKEASSKRAYTLYTDQDKVRFFKLMFEKVMSASAAVKQLGIHVRTAQRWPQMYKTDPDSVFIKHKKTGRSRILQEEHKQVVLEYID
;
A
#
# COMPACT_ATOMS: atom_id res chain seq x y z
N MET A 1 47.01 -33.17 11.30
CA MET A 1 46.04 -32.56 10.37
C MET A 1 46.74 -31.38 9.71
N SER A 2 46.89 -31.38 8.40
CA SER A 2 47.41 -30.25 7.61
C SER A 2 46.23 -29.44 7.08
N PHE A 3 46.26 -28.12 7.23
CA PHE A 3 45.28 -27.22 6.64
C PHE A 3 46.01 -26.28 5.66
N GLN A 4 45.39 -26.01 4.51
CA GLN A 4 45.90 -25.11 3.48
C GLN A 4 45.12 -23.80 3.55
N ILE A 5 45.81 -22.66 3.59
CA ILE A 5 45.20 -21.33 3.60
C ILE A 5 45.28 -20.75 2.19
N PHE A 6 44.17 -20.17 1.73
CA PHE A 6 44.08 -19.38 0.50
C PHE A 6 43.65 -17.96 0.83
N TYR A 7 44.13 -16.99 0.05
CA TYR A 7 43.77 -15.58 0.17
C TYR A 7 43.61 -14.92 -1.21
N GLU A 8 42.91 -13.80 -1.26
CA GLU A 8 42.70 -13.03 -2.49
C GLU A 8 43.92 -12.14 -2.81
N ASP A 9 44.42 -12.20 -4.04
CA ASP A 9 45.63 -11.47 -4.50
C ASP A 9 45.38 -10.00 -4.88
N GLY A 10 44.17 -9.49 -4.64
CA GLY A 10 43.74 -8.13 -5.02
C GLY A 10 43.42 -7.95 -6.51
N HIS A 11 43.61 -8.97 -7.33
CA HIS A 11 43.21 -9.01 -8.75
C HIS A 11 41.98 -9.90 -8.97
N GLY A 12 41.33 -10.32 -7.88
CA GLY A 12 40.16 -11.20 -7.87
C GLY A 12 40.51 -12.68 -7.96
N ASN A 13 41.78 -13.07 -7.83
CA ASN A 13 42.18 -14.49 -7.85
C ASN A 13 42.47 -14.99 -6.43
N ALA A 14 42.04 -16.21 -6.13
CA ALA A 14 42.46 -16.93 -4.93
C ALA A 14 43.85 -17.57 -5.15
N VAL A 15 44.77 -17.36 -4.22
CA VAL A 15 46.14 -17.90 -4.26
C VAL A 15 46.50 -18.63 -2.97
N ASP A 16 47.39 -19.62 -3.08
CA ASP A 16 47.92 -20.37 -1.92
C ASP A 16 48.97 -19.57 -1.13
N GLU A 17 49.48 -20.12 -0.02
CA GLU A 17 50.53 -19.51 0.82
C GLU A 17 51.84 -19.19 0.06
N TYR A 18 52.07 -19.78 -1.11
CA TYR A 18 53.22 -19.51 -1.99
C TYR A 18 52.85 -18.59 -3.18
N GLY A 19 51.63 -18.04 -3.20
CA GLY A 19 51.14 -17.14 -4.25
C GLY A 19 50.78 -17.87 -5.54
N ARG A 20 50.60 -19.20 -5.52
CA ARG A 20 50.16 -19.93 -6.70
C ARG A 20 48.65 -19.81 -6.87
N PRO A 21 48.15 -19.47 -8.07
CA PRO A 21 46.72 -19.41 -8.33
C PRO A 21 46.05 -20.75 -8.03
N GLU A 22 44.87 -20.69 -7.41
CA GLU A 22 44.00 -21.84 -7.29
C GLU A 22 43.53 -22.27 -8.70
N PRO A 23 43.72 -23.55 -9.10
CA PRO A 23 43.14 -24.07 -10.33
C PRO A 23 41.65 -24.38 -10.10
N MET A 24 40.85 -23.35 -9.82
CA MET A 24 39.39 -23.49 -9.81
C MET A 24 38.88 -23.27 -11.23
N ASP A 25 38.69 -24.38 -11.96
CA ASP A 25 38.02 -24.38 -13.26
C ASP A 25 36.53 -24.06 -13.05
N TYR A 26 36.15 -22.78 -13.17
CA TYR A 26 34.74 -22.40 -13.24
C TYR A 26 34.19 -22.76 -14.62
N ILE A 27 33.47 -23.87 -14.68
CA ILE A 27 32.70 -24.26 -15.87
C ILE A 27 31.45 -23.38 -15.90
N ILE A 28 31.52 -22.26 -16.64
CA ILE A 28 30.35 -21.44 -16.94
C ILE A 28 29.57 -22.16 -18.05
N ASP A 29 28.46 -22.78 -17.68
CA ASP A 29 27.53 -23.41 -18.62
C ASP A 29 26.70 -22.32 -19.32
N GLU A 30 27.27 -21.74 -20.39
CA GLU A 30 26.61 -20.74 -21.25
C GLU A 30 25.31 -21.26 -21.88
N GLU A 31 25.14 -22.59 -22.01
CA GLU A 31 23.92 -23.18 -22.57
C GLU A 31 22.76 -23.21 -21.57
N ARG A 32 23.04 -23.36 -20.25
CA ARG A 32 21.98 -23.37 -19.21
C ARG A 32 21.52 -21.99 -18.76
N TYR A 33 22.37 -20.97 -18.88
CA TYR A 33 22.10 -19.62 -18.40
C TYR A 33 22.39 -18.54 -19.45
N ALA A 34 22.03 -18.79 -20.71
CA ALA A 34 22.02 -17.75 -21.72
C ALA A 34 21.13 -16.60 -21.23
N LEU A 35 21.74 -15.46 -20.90
CA LEU A 35 21.00 -14.26 -20.48
C LEU A 35 20.18 -13.80 -21.68
N GLU A 36 18.86 -13.98 -21.60
CA GLU A 36 17.94 -13.47 -22.60
C GLU A 36 18.06 -11.93 -22.64
N THR A 37 18.07 -11.37 -23.84
CA THR A 37 18.11 -9.91 -24.02
C THR A 37 16.85 -9.31 -23.39
N VAL A 38 17.03 -8.51 -22.34
CA VAL A 38 15.92 -7.87 -21.63
C VAL A 38 15.15 -6.99 -22.60
N SER A 39 13.86 -7.25 -22.78
CA SER A 39 12.99 -6.40 -23.59
C SER A 39 12.90 -5.01 -22.99
N SER A 40 13.01 -3.98 -23.83
CA SER A 40 12.82 -2.59 -23.39
C SER A 40 11.37 -2.34 -22.91
N HIS A 41 11.16 -1.37 -22.02
CA HIS A 41 9.82 -1.01 -21.54
C HIS A 41 8.86 -0.68 -22.69
N THR A 42 9.36 -0.04 -23.75
CA THR A 42 8.61 0.27 -24.96
C THR A 42 8.18 -0.98 -25.74
N GLN A 43 9.03 -2.02 -25.82
CA GLN A 43 8.65 -3.29 -26.46
C GLN A 43 7.57 -4.02 -25.67
N TYR A 44 7.61 -3.96 -24.34
CA TYR A 44 6.57 -4.55 -23.50
C TYR A 44 5.20 -3.91 -23.75
N LEU A 45 5.13 -2.57 -23.85
CA LEU A 45 3.88 -1.86 -24.11
C LEU A 45 3.31 -2.18 -25.49
N TYR A 46 4.15 -2.30 -26.52
CA TYR A 46 3.69 -2.62 -27.88
C TYR A 46 3.13 -4.05 -27.98
N ASN A 47 3.72 -5.00 -27.24
CA ASN A 47 3.35 -6.41 -27.28
C ASN A 47 2.22 -6.77 -26.29
N GLN A 48 1.65 -5.80 -25.58
CA GLN A 48 0.58 -6.05 -24.64
C GLN A 48 -0.71 -6.45 -25.40
N PRO A 49 -1.22 -7.69 -25.25
CA PRO A 49 -2.45 -8.08 -25.92
C PRO A 49 -3.60 -7.19 -25.45
N GLN A 50 -4.33 -6.58 -26.39
CA GLN A 50 -5.57 -5.88 -26.06
C GLN A 50 -6.55 -6.92 -25.51
N GLU A 51 -6.77 -6.89 -24.21
CA GLU A 51 -7.82 -7.70 -23.60
C GLU A 51 -9.16 -7.19 -24.11
N ASN A 52 -9.76 -7.95 -25.03
CA ASN A 52 -11.11 -7.76 -25.49
C ASN A 52 -12.04 -7.88 -24.28
N ASN A 53 -12.46 -6.74 -23.73
CA ASN A 53 -13.45 -6.71 -22.67
C ASN A 53 -14.74 -7.31 -23.23
N PHE A 54 -15.24 -8.34 -22.55
CA PHE A 54 -16.49 -8.99 -22.88
C PHE A 54 -17.61 -7.95 -22.99
N ASP A 55 -18.23 -7.93 -24.17
CA ASP A 55 -19.47 -7.23 -24.49
C ASP A 55 -20.60 -7.82 -23.64
N VAL A 56 -20.84 -7.21 -22.47
CA VAL A 56 -22.08 -7.38 -21.72
C VAL A 56 -22.99 -6.24 -22.14
N GLY A 57 -23.91 -6.60 -23.03
CA GLY A 57 -24.81 -5.69 -23.72
C GLY A 57 -25.51 -4.72 -22.76
N SER A 58 -25.25 -3.44 -23.00
CA SER A 58 -26.15 -2.37 -22.60
C SER A 58 -26.96 -2.00 -23.84
N VAL A 59 -28.25 -2.31 -23.80
CA VAL A 59 -29.22 -1.76 -24.73
C VAL A 59 -29.25 -0.25 -24.47
N ALA A 60 -28.79 0.55 -25.42
CA ALA A 60 -28.99 1.98 -25.40
C ALA A 60 -29.59 2.43 -26.73
N ASP A 61 -30.79 2.98 -26.59
CA ASP A 61 -31.53 3.80 -27.53
C ASP A 61 -30.67 4.95 -28.09
N GLU A 62 -31.05 5.39 -29.27
CA GLU A 62 -30.30 6.22 -30.20
C GLU A 62 -30.02 7.64 -29.66
N ASN A 63 -28.81 8.16 -29.91
CA ASN A 63 -28.57 9.32 -30.78
C ASN A 63 -27.38 10.22 -30.35
N ALA A 64 -26.64 10.65 -31.38
CA ALA A 64 -25.81 11.85 -31.53
C ALA A 64 -24.38 11.93 -30.92
N LYS A 65 -23.44 11.88 -31.87
CA LYS A 65 -21.98 12.06 -31.89
C LYS A 65 -21.41 13.27 -31.13
N GLY A 66 -20.18 13.11 -30.60
CA GLY A 66 -19.20 14.20 -30.46
C GLY A 66 -18.03 13.93 -29.49
N ASP A 67 -16.86 13.61 -30.06
CA ASP A 67 -15.47 13.78 -29.53
C ASP A 67 -14.97 12.90 -28.35
N PRO A 68 -13.86 12.13 -28.49
CA PRO A 68 -13.18 11.53 -27.34
C PRO A 68 -12.06 12.45 -26.85
N ASP A 69 -12.42 13.51 -26.12
CA ASP A 69 -11.49 13.98 -25.09
C ASP A 69 -11.31 12.83 -24.10
N VAL A 70 -10.05 12.52 -23.78
CA VAL A 70 -9.66 11.41 -22.91
C VAL A 70 -10.18 11.74 -21.51
N CYS A 71 -11.44 11.38 -21.27
CA CYS A 71 -12.06 11.41 -19.96
C CYS A 71 -11.24 10.52 -19.05
N MET A 72 -10.44 11.16 -18.18
CA MET A 72 -9.76 10.53 -17.05
C MET A 72 -10.70 9.48 -16.45
N LYS A 73 -10.30 8.20 -16.51
CA LYS A 73 -11.08 7.07 -16.01
C LYS A 73 -11.80 7.46 -14.72
N GLU A 74 -13.13 7.43 -14.78
CA GLU A 74 -14.01 7.76 -13.68
C GLU A 74 -13.44 7.25 -12.35
N ALA A 75 -13.34 8.16 -11.40
CA ALA A 75 -12.99 7.82 -10.03
C ALA A 75 -13.92 6.70 -9.56
N SER A 76 -13.35 5.51 -9.37
CA SER A 76 -14.06 4.37 -8.81
C SER A 76 -14.92 4.83 -7.64
N SER A 77 -16.21 4.51 -7.70
CA SER A 77 -17.19 4.87 -6.67
C SER A 77 -16.63 4.53 -5.29
N LYS A 78 -16.14 5.54 -4.57
CA LYS A 78 -15.62 5.37 -3.23
C LYS A 78 -16.79 4.86 -2.39
N ARG A 79 -16.63 3.69 -1.76
CA ARG A 79 -17.64 3.13 -0.85
C ARG A 79 -18.11 4.24 0.09
N ALA A 80 -19.43 4.46 0.14
CA ALA A 80 -20.02 5.41 1.07
C ALA A 80 -19.64 5.01 2.50
N TYR A 81 -18.73 5.77 3.12
CA TYR A 81 -18.30 5.49 4.48
C TYR A 81 -19.38 5.99 5.45
N THR A 82 -20.04 5.08 6.16
CA THR A 82 -21.03 5.44 7.18
C THR A 82 -20.32 6.11 8.36
N LEU A 83 -20.52 7.41 8.51
CA LEU A 83 -20.05 8.18 9.67
C LEU A 83 -21.13 8.16 10.76
N TYR A 84 -20.74 7.82 11.97
CA TYR A 84 -21.61 7.89 13.15
C TYR A 84 -21.35 9.19 13.88
N THR A 85 -22.43 9.86 14.27
CA THR A 85 -22.42 11.13 14.98
C THR A 85 -22.17 10.93 16.47
N ASP A 86 -21.78 11.99 17.17
CA ASP A 86 -21.64 11.92 18.63
C ASP A 86 -23.00 11.67 19.30
N GLN A 87 -24.09 12.07 18.65
CA GLN A 87 -25.45 11.77 19.10
C GLN A 87 -25.75 10.25 19.07
N ASP A 88 -25.22 9.51 18.09
CA ASP A 88 -25.34 8.05 18.04
C ASP A 88 -24.64 7.38 19.22
N LYS A 89 -23.46 7.90 19.59
CA LYS A 89 -22.71 7.43 20.76
C LYS A 89 -23.48 7.73 22.05
N VAL A 90 -24.05 8.94 22.19
CA VAL A 90 -24.88 9.29 23.35
C VAL A 90 -26.09 8.37 23.46
N ARG A 91 -26.83 8.15 22.36
CA ARG A 91 -27.96 7.22 22.33
C ARG A 91 -27.54 5.80 22.72
N PHE A 92 -26.37 5.35 22.28
CA PHE A 92 -25.83 4.05 22.64
C PHE A 92 -25.59 3.92 24.15
N PHE A 93 -24.90 4.88 24.77
CA PHE A 93 -24.66 4.84 26.21
C PHE A 93 -25.94 5.00 27.04
N LYS A 94 -26.90 5.81 26.55
CA LYS A 94 -28.22 5.91 27.17
C LYS A 94 -28.91 4.55 27.25
N LEU A 95 -28.92 3.78 26.15
CA LEU A 95 -29.48 2.42 26.16
C LEU A 95 -28.72 1.47 27.09
N MET A 96 -27.40 1.56 27.14
CA MET A 96 -26.56 0.75 28.02
C MET A 96 -26.84 1.01 29.51
N PHE A 97 -26.91 2.28 29.92
CA PHE A 97 -27.01 2.66 31.34
C PHE A 97 -28.45 2.74 31.84
N GLU A 98 -29.35 3.38 31.09
CA GLU A 98 -30.74 3.55 31.54
C GLU A 98 -31.58 2.29 31.34
N LYS A 99 -31.36 1.57 30.23
CA LYS A 99 -32.11 0.35 29.91
C LYS A 99 -31.36 -0.93 30.24
N VAL A 100 -30.17 -0.82 30.84
CA VAL A 100 -29.31 -1.96 31.24
C VAL A 100 -29.12 -2.97 30.10
N MET A 101 -29.03 -2.47 28.87
CA MET A 101 -28.87 -3.31 27.69
C MET A 101 -27.43 -3.78 27.56
N SER A 102 -27.24 -4.93 26.91
CA SER A 102 -25.90 -5.32 26.45
C SER A 102 -25.48 -4.47 25.26
N ALA A 103 -24.17 -4.28 25.06
CA ALA A 103 -23.63 -3.47 23.97
C ALA A 103 -24.11 -3.96 22.59
N SER A 104 -24.17 -5.28 22.40
CA SER A 104 -24.67 -5.88 21.16
C SER A 104 -26.16 -5.57 20.92
N ALA A 105 -26.98 -5.61 21.97
CA ALA A 105 -28.41 -5.30 21.86
C ALA A 105 -28.65 -3.81 21.54
N ALA A 106 -27.94 -2.90 22.22
CA ALA A 106 -28.04 -1.46 21.99
C ALA A 106 -27.62 -1.08 20.56
N VAL A 107 -26.55 -1.68 20.04
CA VAL A 107 -26.06 -1.48 18.68
C VAL A 107 -27.08 -1.91 17.62
N LYS A 108 -27.65 -3.12 17.78
CA LYS A 108 -28.68 -3.62 16.87
C LYS A 108 -29.91 -2.73 16.87
N GLN A 109 -30.33 -2.25 18.04
CA GLN A 109 -31.46 -1.33 18.17
C GLN A 109 -31.22 0.02 17.47
N LEU A 110 -29.98 0.52 17.48
CA LEU A 110 -29.60 1.77 16.83
C LEU A 110 -29.22 1.61 15.35
N GLY A 111 -29.24 0.39 14.81
CA GLY A 111 -28.78 0.11 13.45
C GLY A 111 -27.29 0.41 13.23
N ILE A 112 -26.50 0.48 14.30
CA ILE A 112 -25.06 0.72 14.22
C ILE A 112 -24.38 -0.59 13.85
N HIS A 113 -23.33 -0.55 13.04
CA HIS A 113 -22.56 -1.75 12.76
C HIS A 113 -21.78 -2.21 14.01
N VAL A 114 -21.86 -3.49 14.38
CA VAL A 114 -21.31 -4.04 15.62
C VAL A 114 -19.83 -3.75 15.81
N ARG A 115 -19.01 -3.87 14.75
CA ARG A 115 -17.57 -3.57 14.84
C ARG A 115 -17.28 -2.10 15.20
N THR A 116 -18.18 -1.17 14.88
CA THR A 116 -17.99 0.26 15.16
C THR A 116 -18.05 0.53 16.66
N ALA A 117 -19.05 -0.03 17.33
CA ALA A 117 -19.36 0.28 18.72
C ALA A 117 -18.75 -0.70 19.72
N GLN A 118 -18.16 -1.82 19.27
CA GLN A 118 -17.55 -2.82 20.13
C GLN A 118 -16.48 -2.26 21.08
N ARG A 119 -15.74 -1.22 20.64
CA ARG A 119 -14.68 -0.58 21.45
C ARG A 119 -15.18 0.55 22.35
N TRP A 120 -16.37 1.09 22.11
CA TRP A 120 -16.88 2.25 22.85
C TRP A 120 -17.01 2.02 24.36
N PRO A 121 -17.53 0.86 24.85
CA PRO A 121 -17.61 0.61 26.28
C PRO A 121 -16.23 0.56 26.96
N GLN A 122 -15.22 0.02 26.26
CA GLN A 122 -13.88 -0.08 26.79
C GLN A 122 -13.21 1.30 26.86
N MET A 123 -13.35 2.10 25.81
CA MET A 123 -12.85 3.48 25.80
C MET A 123 -13.50 4.31 26.90
N TYR A 124 -14.83 4.17 27.09
CA TYR A 124 -15.56 4.88 28.14
C TYR A 124 -15.06 4.55 29.55
N LYS A 125 -14.65 3.29 29.80
CA LYS A 125 -14.07 2.88 31.08
C LYS A 125 -12.70 3.50 31.33
N THR A 126 -11.91 3.69 30.27
CA THR A 126 -10.58 4.30 30.37
C THR A 126 -10.67 5.81 30.53
N ASP A 127 -11.47 6.46 29.68
CA ASP A 127 -11.73 7.89 29.70
C ASP A 127 -13.07 8.16 28.96
N PRO A 128 -14.13 8.60 29.67
CA PRO A 128 -15.44 8.89 29.07
C PRO A 128 -15.38 9.89 27.92
N ASP A 129 -14.52 10.91 28.04
CA ASP A 129 -14.45 12.00 27.06
C ASP A 129 -13.74 11.55 25.79
N SER A 130 -12.79 10.61 25.90
CA SER A 130 -12.05 10.03 24.76
C SER A 130 -12.95 9.44 23.68
N VAL A 131 -14.14 8.96 24.04
CA VAL A 131 -15.11 8.38 23.09
C VAL A 131 -15.67 9.43 22.13
N PHE A 132 -15.72 10.69 22.55
CA PHE A 132 -16.24 11.82 21.77
C PHE A 132 -15.14 12.62 21.07
N ILE A 133 -13.89 12.52 21.54
CA ILE A 133 -12.77 13.23 20.94
C ILE A 133 -12.48 12.67 19.54
N LYS A 134 -12.70 13.52 18.52
CA LYS A 134 -12.30 13.24 17.14
C LYS A 134 -10.85 13.69 16.99
N HIS A 135 -9.91 12.75 17.02
CA HIS A 135 -8.54 13.07 16.65
C HIS A 135 -8.52 13.58 15.21
N LYS A 136 -8.17 14.85 15.02
CA LYS A 136 -7.80 15.35 13.70
C LYS A 136 -6.59 14.53 13.26
N LYS A 137 -6.73 13.77 12.18
CA LYS A 137 -5.60 13.10 11.57
C LYS A 137 -4.70 14.19 11.02
N THR A 138 -3.74 14.66 11.82
CA THR A 138 -2.59 15.36 11.28
C THR A 138 -1.96 14.39 10.30
N GLY A 139 -1.90 14.79 9.03
CA GLY A 139 -1.31 13.96 7.99
C GLY A 139 0.13 13.57 8.35
N ARG A 140 0.71 12.64 7.60
CA ARG A 140 2.13 12.32 7.74
C ARG A 140 2.93 13.63 7.64
N SER A 141 3.80 13.87 8.62
CA SER A 141 4.70 15.03 8.60
C SER A 141 5.47 15.06 7.28
N ARG A 142 5.69 16.26 6.75
CA ARG A 142 6.44 16.43 5.50
C ARG A 142 7.86 15.90 5.71
N ILE A 143 8.34 15.12 4.73
CA ILE A 143 9.68 14.54 4.76
C ILE A 143 10.73 15.64 4.62
N LEU A 144 10.46 16.64 3.75
CA LEU A 144 11.31 17.81 3.58
C LEU A 144 10.88 18.91 4.55
N GLN A 145 11.73 19.20 5.52
CA GLN A 145 11.59 20.32 6.45
C GLN A 145 12.05 21.63 5.80
N GLU A 146 11.80 22.77 6.45
CA GLU A 146 12.11 24.11 5.94
C GLU A 146 13.59 24.27 5.52
N GLU A 147 14.51 23.66 6.27
CA GLU A 147 15.95 23.62 5.95
C GLU A 147 16.23 22.99 4.58
N HIS A 148 15.54 21.89 4.25
CA HIS A 148 15.70 21.20 2.97
C HIS A 148 15.15 22.04 1.81
N LYS A 149 14.08 22.80 2.07
CA LYS A 149 13.52 23.72 1.07
C LYS A 149 14.46 24.86 0.78
N GLN A 150 15.13 25.38 1.82
CA GLN A 150 16.04 26.50 1.69
C GLN A 150 17.29 26.12 0.87
N VAL A 151 17.85 24.94 1.12
CA VAL A 151 18.93 24.39 0.29
C VAL A 151 18.47 24.20 -1.16
N VAL A 152 17.28 23.65 -1.40
CA VAL A 152 16.79 23.49 -2.79
C VAL A 152 16.60 24.84 -3.49
N LEU A 153 16.14 25.88 -2.79
CA LEU A 153 15.98 27.23 -3.36
C LEU A 153 17.31 27.91 -3.67
N GLU A 154 18.38 27.63 -2.90
CA GLU A 154 19.71 28.17 -3.16
C GLU A 154 20.35 27.60 -4.44
N TYR A 155 19.98 26.37 -4.81
CA TYR A 155 20.55 25.65 -5.95
C TYR A 155 19.74 25.77 -7.25
N ILE A 156 18.62 26.49 -7.25
CA ILE A 156 17.83 26.77 -8.45
C ILE A 156 18.16 28.21 -8.90
N ASP A 157 18.78 28.34 -10.07
CA ASP A 157 19.08 29.60 -10.77
C ASP A 157 17.80 30.19 -11.42
#